data_AF-A0A5B8SUB1-F1
#
_entry.id   AF-A0A5B8SUB1-F1
#
_cell.length_a   1.000
_cell.length_b   1.000
_cell.length_c   1.000
_cell.angle_alpha   90.00
_cell.angle_beta   90.00
_cell.angle_gamma   90.00
#
_symmetry.space_group_name_H-M   'P 1'
#
loop_
_entity.id
_entity.type
_entity.pdbx_description
1 polymer ?
#
loop_
_entity_poly.entity_id
_entity_poly.type
_entity_poly.pdbx_seq_one_letter_code
_entity_poly.pdbx_strand_id
1 'polypeptide(L)'
;MACQIVISPPAGQETTAGQGLTTLSVSGTATECSSVRVRVHQTQPVDVSTPQRTATVTNGQWSVDFTLAAADFQPGTFFCGSGNKYDIHAECADDSTCFASLSGELINCGNCPNVGITITPGDCVNGRRTVGLEANVVAASDATYTWFFGTDEDNQPGEDSQAGDGSGNPWLPPPDSNGVRVVATDHVYEPSSDQPQTIRVRFVTSSGPASTCVAESEFTLGPCRCDLNVVLQVADQAGQEFPAGECLPPDNYMVQVVSSVGSNTTYSWSVNGVADNSQTGAAFNVSIAAGDEKTVSAVVTQGGCTASNGVTVAGCEDCNGFDARLRILDRNRRDVTDEECLPQGDYTVQATSPAGVGNVFTWSIDNEVDDTATDTTLAIALGDNDQRIVTLEAARGACRDIASVVLRTCRPADDRDDDVFIPCLLFKVLALLGLGLVFLGAVLLLCPLVAAPFPPEVALAIGIGLSIGGALLLGLGLLLWFLICQPSACDWLAFLWQALFLLGLVMIYAGLCPGCSWMLVGVIPLIAGAGTSIAWGRNCRPTPCRMLTEWITLFTFVVNVVAILEMVLAACVITSRPIASIIWGLMIAAVQAWLWFEANQRNCIRT
;
A
#
# COMPACT_ATOMS: atom_id res chain seq x y z
N MET A 1 10.35 -40.23 39.90
CA MET A 1 11.06 -39.53 38.81
C MET A 1 10.83 -40.39 37.58
N ALA A 2 11.47 -40.17 36.43
CA ALA A 2 11.37 -41.18 35.36
C ALA A 2 12.44 -42.24 35.61
N CYS A 3 12.08 -43.52 35.57
CA CYS A 3 13.05 -44.60 35.61
C CYS A 3 14.01 -44.47 34.42
N GLN A 4 15.31 -44.54 34.68
CA GLN A 4 16.36 -44.38 33.67
C GLN A 4 17.39 -45.49 33.81
N ILE A 5 17.66 -46.21 32.71
CA ILE A 5 18.74 -47.19 32.60
C ILE A 5 19.75 -46.65 31.58
N VAL A 6 21.03 -46.69 31.92
CA VAL A 6 22.13 -46.37 31.00
C VAL A 6 23.03 -47.59 30.93
N ILE A 7 23.26 -48.12 29.72
CA ILE A 7 24.14 -49.27 29.48
C ILE A 7 25.52 -48.73 29.12
N SER A 8 26.56 -49.21 29.80
CA SER A 8 27.96 -48.99 29.43
C SER A 8 28.39 -50.01 28.38
N PRO A 9 29.32 -49.67 27.46
CA PRO A 9 29.89 -50.64 26.52
C PRO A 9 30.40 -51.89 27.26
N PRO A 10 30.12 -53.10 26.74
CA PRO A 10 30.53 -54.33 27.37
C PRO A 10 32.05 -54.52 27.27
N ALA A 11 32.63 -55.14 28.29
CA ALA A 11 34.04 -55.51 28.31
C ALA A 11 34.18 -57.02 28.08
N GLY A 12 35.08 -57.42 27.18
CA GLY A 12 35.38 -58.81 26.89
C GLY A 12 36.75 -59.23 27.40
N GLN A 13 36.86 -60.43 27.99
CA GLN A 13 38.15 -61.08 28.23
C GLN A 13 38.33 -62.27 27.28
N GLU A 14 39.42 -62.26 26.51
CA GLU A 14 39.92 -63.45 25.79
C GLU A 14 41.10 -64.06 26.56
N THR A 15 41.18 -65.39 26.59
CA THR A 15 42.34 -66.11 27.13
C THR A 15 43.44 -66.29 26.08
N THR A 16 43.11 -66.22 24.79
CA THR A 16 44.05 -66.27 23.65
C THR A 16 43.41 -65.56 22.46
N ALA A 17 44.17 -64.67 21.80
CA ALA A 17 43.69 -63.90 20.65
C ALA A 17 43.03 -64.79 19.60
N GLY A 18 41.76 -64.51 19.28
CA GLY A 18 41.02 -65.21 18.22
C GLY A 18 40.36 -66.54 18.62
N GLN A 19 40.36 -66.90 19.91
CA GLN A 19 39.59 -68.05 20.42
C GLN A 19 38.18 -67.69 20.92
N GLY A 20 37.79 -66.42 20.83
CA GLY A 20 36.53 -65.90 21.35
C GLY A 20 36.60 -65.58 22.84
N LEU A 21 35.64 -64.80 23.30
CA LEU A 21 35.55 -64.37 24.70
C LEU A 21 35.35 -65.56 25.63
N THR A 22 36.01 -65.53 26.79
CA THR A 22 35.65 -66.41 27.92
C THR A 22 34.64 -65.77 28.85
N THR A 23 34.68 -64.43 28.94
CA THR A 23 33.78 -63.61 29.78
C THR A 23 33.37 -62.37 29.01
N LEU A 24 32.09 -62.04 29.07
CA LEU A 24 31.49 -60.81 28.58
C LEU A 24 30.82 -60.10 29.77
N SER A 25 31.38 -58.97 30.18
CA SER A 25 30.87 -58.17 31.30
C SER A 25 30.06 -56.99 30.77
N VAL A 26 28.79 -56.89 31.17
CA VAL A 26 27.91 -55.76 30.83
C VAL A 26 27.63 -55.00 32.11
N SER A 27 27.78 -53.67 32.09
CA SER A 27 27.52 -52.81 33.25
C SER A 27 26.74 -51.57 32.86
N GLY A 28 26.26 -50.83 33.85
CA GLY A 28 25.51 -49.60 33.62
C GLY A 28 25.06 -48.91 34.90
N THR A 29 24.24 -47.87 34.74
CA THR A 29 23.52 -47.23 35.85
C THR A 29 22.02 -47.43 35.70
N ALA A 30 21.31 -47.43 36.83
CA ALA A 30 19.86 -47.50 36.86
C ALA A 30 19.30 -46.69 38.05
N THR A 31 18.26 -45.91 37.83
CA THR A 31 17.49 -45.23 38.88
C THR A 31 16.13 -45.90 39.03
N GLU A 32 15.63 -45.99 40.27
CA GLU A 32 14.32 -46.59 40.59
C GLU A 32 14.18 -48.10 40.30
N CYS A 33 15.29 -48.80 40.04
CA CYS A 33 15.34 -50.25 39.89
C CYS A 33 16.03 -50.93 41.07
N SER A 34 15.42 -51.99 41.63
CA SER A 34 16.09 -52.86 42.61
C SER A 34 17.05 -53.85 41.93
N SER A 35 16.72 -54.26 40.71
CA SER A 35 17.53 -55.13 39.85
C SER A 35 17.23 -54.90 38.37
N VAL A 36 18.18 -55.23 37.51
CA VAL A 36 18.11 -55.09 36.04
C VAL A 36 18.28 -56.46 35.40
N ARG A 37 17.41 -56.81 34.47
CA ARG A 37 17.55 -58.02 33.65
C ARG A 37 18.19 -57.65 32.31
N VAL A 38 19.22 -58.39 31.93
CA VAL A 38 20.07 -58.07 30.79
C VAL A 38 20.14 -59.28 29.85
N ARG A 39 20.05 -59.01 28.55
CA ARG A 39 20.27 -59.97 27.48
C ARG A 39 21.23 -59.36 26.47
N VAL A 40 22.16 -60.14 25.95
CA VAL A 40 23.04 -59.73 24.86
C VAL A 40 22.71 -60.53 23.63
N HIS A 41 22.47 -59.83 22.53
CA HIS A 41 22.13 -60.39 21.24
C HIS A 41 23.25 -60.08 20.27
N GLN A 42 24.02 -61.09 19.87
CA GLN A 42 24.94 -60.93 18.76
C GLN A 42 24.15 -60.84 17.46
N THR A 43 24.36 -59.78 16.68
CA THR A 43 23.67 -59.55 15.40
C THR A 43 24.55 -59.90 14.20
N GLN A 44 25.89 -59.92 14.35
CA GLN A 44 26.82 -60.38 13.32
C GLN A 44 28.05 -61.07 13.94
N PRO A 45 28.63 -62.10 13.28
CA PRO A 45 28.23 -62.69 12.00
C PRO A 45 27.12 -63.75 12.13
N VAL A 46 26.82 -64.19 13.35
CA VAL A 46 25.77 -65.16 13.64
C VAL A 46 24.79 -64.54 14.62
N ASP A 47 23.50 -64.67 14.32
CA ASP A 47 22.41 -64.21 15.17
C ASP A 47 22.25 -65.16 16.38
N VAL A 48 22.76 -64.76 17.55
CA VAL A 48 22.76 -65.57 18.77
C VAL A 48 22.45 -64.70 20.00
N SER A 49 21.56 -65.16 20.86
CA SER A 49 21.25 -64.49 22.14
C SER A 49 21.79 -65.24 23.34
N THR A 50 22.31 -64.51 24.33
CA THR A 50 22.62 -65.05 25.66
C THR A 50 21.34 -65.33 26.45
N PRO A 51 21.37 -66.21 27.48
CA PRO A 51 20.26 -66.31 28.42
C PRO A 51 20.13 -65.00 29.19
N GLN A 52 18.90 -64.66 29.60
CA GLN A 52 18.67 -63.45 30.40
C GLN A 52 19.27 -63.61 31.80
N ARG A 53 20.05 -62.63 32.24
CA ARG A 53 20.68 -62.59 33.57
C ARG A 53 20.16 -61.41 34.37
N THR A 54 20.06 -61.54 35.69
CA THR A 54 19.60 -60.46 36.58
C THR A 54 20.76 -59.96 37.44
N ALA A 55 20.98 -58.64 37.45
CA ALA A 55 21.94 -57.96 38.30
C ALA A 55 21.22 -57.10 39.35
N THR A 56 21.68 -57.15 40.60
CA THR A 56 21.19 -56.27 41.67
C THR A 56 21.78 -54.87 41.49
N VAL A 57 20.95 -53.82 41.62
CA VAL A 57 21.41 -52.44 41.57
C VAL A 57 21.92 -52.02 42.94
N THR A 58 23.19 -51.64 43.05
CA THR A 58 23.81 -51.14 44.28
C THR A 58 24.33 -49.73 44.05
N ASN A 59 23.86 -48.76 44.84
CA ASN A 59 24.20 -47.33 44.68
C ASN A 59 23.95 -46.79 43.26
N GLY A 60 22.89 -47.27 42.60
CA GLY A 60 22.53 -46.87 41.23
C GLY A 60 23.39 -47.51 40.13
N GLN A 61 24.29 -48.44 40.46
CA GLN A 61 25.12 -49.17 39.49
C GLN A 61 24.75 -50.66 39.44
N TRP A 62 24.90 -51.28 38.27
CA TRP A 62 24.70 -52.72 38.08
C TRP A 62 25.77 -53.30 37.15
N SER A 63 26.06 -54.59 37.31
CA SER A 63 27.01 -55.34 36.47
C SER A 63 26.61 -56.80 36.40
N VAL A 64 26.81 -57.42 35.23
CA VAL A 64 26.52 -58.83 34.98
C VAL A 64 27.57 -59.45 34.07
N ASP A 65 28.04 -60.63 34.43
CA ASP A 65 28.99 -61.39 33.64
C ASP A 65 28.29 -62.57 32.96
N PHE A 66 28.49 -62.67 31.65
CA PHE A 66 28.17 -63.86 30.86
C PHE A 66 29.47 -64.63 30.65
N THR A 67 29.48 -65.94 30.93
CA THR A 67 30.71 -66.73 30.84
C THR A 67 30.50 -68.01 30.05
N LEU A 68 31.55 -68.44 29.33
CA LEU A 68 31.58 -69.77 28.70
C LEU A 68 31.42 -70.89 29.74
N ALA A 69 32.02 -70.72 30.92
CA ALA A 69 31.96 -71.70 32.01
C ALA A 69 30.53 -71.94 32.51
N ALA A 70 29.68 -70.91 32.49
CA ALA A 70 28.27 -71.02 32.84
C ALA A 70 27.37 -71.34 31.63
N ALA A 71 27.96 -71.66 30.47
CA ALA A 71 27.26 -71.93 29.21
C ALA A 71 26.31 -70.79 28.77
N ASP A 72 26.66 -69.53 29.07
CA ASP A 72 25.86 -68.37 28.65
C ASP A 72 25.94 -68.10 27.14
N PHE A 73 27.00 -68.59 26.48
CA PHE A 73 27.18 -68.58 25.03
C PHE A 73 28.14 -69.70 24.62
N GLN A 74 28.20 -70.02 23.33
CA GLN A 74 29.11 -71.05 22.81
C GLN A 74 30.48 -70.46 22.47
N PRO A 75 31.58 -71.25 22.53
CA PRO A 75 32.89 -70.80 22.07
C PRO A 75 32.83 -70.23 20.65
N GLY A 76 33.45 -69.08 20.41
CA GLY A 76 33.44 -68.40 19.11
C GLY A 76 32.16 -67.62 18.77
N THR A 77 31.19 -67.53 19.69
CA THR A 77 30.00 -66.65 19.55
C THR A 77 30.46 -65.20 19.61
N PHE A 78 30.88 -64.73 20.79
CA PHE A 78 31.49 -63.41 20.95
C PHE A 78 33.00 -63.50 20.71
N PHE A 79 33.51 -62.62 19.87
CA PHE A 79 34.92 -62.48 19.52
C PHE A 79 35.21 -61.00 19.27
N CYS A 80 36.49 -60.70 19.22
CA CYS A 80 36.98 -59.33 19.28
C CYS A 80 37.21 -58.77 17.90
N GLY A 81 36.78 -57.52 17.70
CA GLY A 81 36.96 -56.79 16.45
C GLY A 81 35.65 -56.36 15.82
N SER A 82 35.76 -55.51 14.80
CA SER A 82 34.62 -54.83 14.14
C SER A 82 33.63 -55.78 13.45
N GLY A 83 34.02 -57.04 13.21
CA GLY A 83 33.13 -58.06 12.66
C GLY A 83 32.08 -58.58 13.65
N ASN A 84 32.18 -58.23 14.93
CA ASN A 84 31.25 -58.70 15.97
C ASN A 84 30.32 -57.57 16.41
N LYS A 85 29.06 -57.62 15.94
CA LYS A 85 28.02 -56.67 16.34
C LYS A 85 27.14 -57.29 17.40
N TYR A 86 26.82 -56.50 18.42
CA TYR A 86 25.90 -56.88 19.48
C TYR A 86 24.79 -55.85 19.66
N ASP A 87 23.71 -56.28 20.29
CA ASP A 87 22.65 -55.47 20.85
C ASP A 87 22.39 -55.92 22.30
N ILE A 88 22.54 -55.01 23.25
CA ILE A 88 22.31 -55.27 24.67
C ILE A 88 20.94 -54.72 25.01
N HIS A 89 20.07 -55.58 25.51
CA HIS A 89 18.79 -55.18 26.04
C HIS A 89 18.81 -55.27 27.58
N ALA A 90 18.54 -54.15 28.25
CA ALA A 90 18.46 -54.08 29.70
C ALA A 90 17.09 -53.54 30.13
N GLU A 91 16.37 -54.27 30.97
CA GLU A 91 15.05 -53.88 31.50
C GLU A 91 15.03 -53.95 33.03
N CYS A 92 14.27 -53.08 33.68
CA CYS A 92 14.08 -53.12 35.13
C CYS A 92 13.31 -54.39 35.51
N ALA A 93 13.77 -55.14 36.51
CA ALA A 93 13.11 -56.40 36.88
C ALA A 93 11.70 -56.20 37.46
N ASP A 94 11.47 -55.05 38.08
CA ASP A 94 10.19 -54.67 38.71
C ASP A 94 9.28 -53.86 37.77
N ASP A 95 9.81 -53.34 36.65
CA ASP A 95 9.08 -52.54 35.67
C ASP A 95 9.64 -52.75 34.24
N SER A 96 8.99 -53.62 33.46
CA SER A 96 9.40 -53.91 32.09
C SER A 96 9.22 -52.73 31.12
N THR A 97 8.53 -51.65 31.53
CA THR A 97 8.41 -50.43 30.71
C THR A 97 9.67 -49.56 30.80
N CYS A 98 10.49 -49.76 31.83
CA CYS A 98 11.78 -49.11 31.98
C CYS A 98 12.88 -49.98 31.37
N PHE A 99 13.25 -49.69 30.13
CA PHE A 99 14.28 -50.42 29.40
C PHE A 99 15.24 -49.47 28.67
N ALA A 100 16.44 -49.97 28.38
CA ALA A 100 17.42 -49.34 27.50
C ALA A 100 17.96 -50.40 26.52
N SER A 101 18.42 -49.96 25.37
CA SER A 101 19.13 -50.83 24.42
C SER A 101 20.41 -50.14 23.94
N LEU A 102 21.48 -50.92 23.80
CA LEU A 102 22.77 -50.46 23.32
C LEU A 102 23.27 -51.43 22.26
N SER A 103 23.27 -50.98 21.00
CA SER A 103 23.93 -51.71 19.93
C SER A 103 25.35 -51.19 19.74
N GLY A 104 26.28 -52.08 19.42
CA GLY A 104 27.67 -51.70 19.20
C GLY A 104 28.50 -52.82 18.60
N GLU A 105 29.79 -52.53 18.41
CA GLU A 105 30.78 -53.53 18.00
C GLU A 105 31.62 -53.92 19.21
N LEU A 106 31.90 -55.21 19.35
CA LEU A 106 32.72 -55.70 20.45
C LEU A 106 34.20 -55.50 20.13
N ILE A 107 34.67 -54.25 20.27
CA ILE A 107 35.99 -53.87 19.78
C ILE A 107 37.10 -54.13 20.83
N ASN A 108 36.76 -54.18 22.12
CA ASN A 108 37.76 -54.32 23.19
C ASN A 108 37.82 -55.72 23.78
N CYS A 109 38.96 -56.38 23.54
CA CYS A 109 39.32 -57.61 24.22
C CYS A 109 40.77 -57.61 24.65
N GLY A 110 40.97 -57.93 25.92
CA GLY A 110 42.26 -57.85 26.60
C GLY A 110 42.27 -56.75 27.65
N ASN A 111 43.46 -56.45 28.18
CA ASN A 111 43.68 -55.37 29.15
C ASN A 111 43.60 -54.00 28.47
N CYS A 112 42.50 -53.73 27.77
CA CYS A 112 42.26 -52.42 27.20
C CYS A 112 42.07 -51.41 28.33
N PRO A 113 42.77 -50.28 28.28
CA PRO A 113 42.57 -49.24 29.28
C PRO A 113 41.14 -48.72 29.17
N ASN A 114 40.55 -48.35 30.31
CA ASN A 114 39.26 -47.67 30.30
C ASN A 114 39.48 -46.26 29.75
N VAL A 115 38.89 -45.98 28.58
CA VAL A 115 38.97 -44.66 27.93
C VAL A 115 37.63 -43.96 28.05
N GLY A 116 37.59 -42.82 28.72
CA GLY A 116 36.46 -41.90 28.69
C GLY A 116 36.74 -40.75 27.73
N ILE A 117 35.93 -40.58 26.69
CA ILE A 117 36.02 -39.44 25.76
C ILE A 117 35.03 -38.36 26.20
N THR A 118 35.52 -37.14 26.36
CA THR A 118 34.73 -35.94 26.63
C THR A 118 34.82 -35.00 25.44
N ILE A 119 33.67 -34.54 24.96
CA ILE A 119 33.54 -33.68 23.78
C ILE A 119 32.96 -32.34 24.24
N THR A 120 33.69 -31.26 24.01
CA THR A 120 33.30 -29.90 24.39
C THR A 120 33.09 -29.06 23.13
N PRO A 121 31.83 -28.81 22.72
CA PRO A 121 31.56 -27.97 21.56
C PRO A 121 31.90 -26.50 21.88
N GLY A 122 32.70 -25.88 21.03
CA GLY A 122 32.95 -24.43 21.07
C GLY A 122 31.82 -23.62 20.42
N ASP A 123 32.00 -22.29 20.43
CA ASP A 123 31.09 -21.37 19.75
C ASP A 123 31.16 -21.52 18.23
N CYS A 124 30.03 -21.30 17.57
CA CYS A 124 29.95 -21.20 16.12
C CYS A 124 30.40 -19.80 15.68
N VAL A 125 31.49 -19.71 14.92
CA VAL A 125 32.00 -18.44 14.38
C VAL A 125 32.18 -18.58 12.88
N ASN A 126 31.43 -17.79 12.10
CA ASN A 126 31.46 -17.80 10.63
C ASN A 126 31.21 -19.19 10.01
N GLY A 127 30.20 -19.92 10.50
CA GLY A 127 29.89 -21.26 9.97
C GLY A 127 30.92 -22.33 10.31
N ARG A 128 31.91 -22.05 11.17
CA ARG A 128 32.88 -23.03 11.68
C ARG A 128 32.74 -23.16 13.18
N ARG A 129 32.90 -24.37 13.71
CA ARG A 129 32.90 -24.63 15.16
C ARG A 129 34.15 -25.41 15.55
N THR A 130 34.91 -24.92 16.51
CA THR A 130 35.98 -25.71 17.12
C THR A 130 35.37 -26.67 18.14
N VAL A 131 35.73 -27.95 18.06
CA VAL A 131 35.32 -28.98 19.02
C VAL A 131 36.55 -29.41 19.80
N GLY A 132 36.53 -29.18 21.11
CA GLY A 132 37.56 -29.67 22.02
C GLY A 132 37.29 -31.12 22.37
N LEU A 133 38.30 -31.97 22.25
CA LEU A 133 38.24 -33.40 22.50
C LEU A 133 39.22 -33.76 23.58
N GLU A 134 38.79 -34.52 24.58
CA GLU A 134 39.64 -35.00 25.67
C GLU A 134 39.39 -36.49 25.88
N ALA A 135 40.44 -37.30 25.91
CA ALA A 135 40.37 -38.70 26.29
C ALA A 135 41.12 -38.96 27.60
N ASN A 136 40.41 -39.52 28.56
CA ASN A 136 40.89 -39.92 29.87
C ASN A 136 41.16 -41.44 29.85
N VAL A 137 42.42 -41.82 29.78
CA VAL A 137 42.88 -43.21 29.62
C VAL A 137 43.37 -43.75 30.96
N VAL A 138 42.64 -44.68 31.58
CA VAL A 138 42.96 -45.27 32.89
C VAL A 138 43.60 -46.65 32.72
N ALA A 139 44.66 -46.92 33.49
CA ALA A 139 45.35 -48.21 33.56
C ALA A 139 46.04 -48.66 32.24
N ALA A 140 46.50 -47.72 31.42
CA ALA A 140 47.27 -48.03 30.21
C ALA A 140 48.78 -48.20 30.48
N SER A 141 49.36 -49.27 29.91
CA SER A 141 50.78 -49.31 29.57
C SER A 141 51.11 -48.22 28.54
N ASP A 142 52.38 -47.95 28.28
CA ASP A 142 52.75 -47.03 27.20
C ASP A 142 52.17 -47.55 25.87
N ALA A 143 51.35 -46.71 25.23
CA ALA A 143 50.62 -47.02 24.01
C ALA A 143 50.66 -45.79 23.09
N THR A 144 50.51 -46.05 21.80
CA THR A 144 50.26 -44.98 20.82
C THR A 144 48.78 -44.74 20.67
N TYR A 145 48.36 -43.53 20.29
CA TYR A 145 46.97 -43.20 20.02
C TYR A 145 46.74 -42.44 18.72
N THR A 146 45.53 -42.56 18.18
CA THR A 146 45.08 -41.82 16.99
C THR A 146 43.62 -41.44 17.15
N TRP A 147 43.32 -40.18 16.83
CA TRP A 147 41.96 -39.66 16.72
C TRP A 147 41.46 -39.84 15.30
N PHE A 148 40.21 -40.26 15.14
CA PHE A 148 39.49 -40.20 13.88
C PHE A 148 38.23 -39.36 14.07
N PHE A 149 38.00 -38.46 13.12
CA PHE A 149 36.84 -37.61 12.99
C PHE A 149 36.07 -38.07 11.74
N GLY A 150 34.79 -37.76 11.63
CA GLY A 150 34.05 -38.07 10.40
C GLY A 150 32.55 -38.18 10.59
N THR A 151 31.86 -38.06 9.47
CA THR A 151 30.42 -38.33 9.33
C THR A 151 30.14 -39.54 8.43
N ASP A 152 31.16 -40.05 7.74
CA ASP A 152 31.07 -41.19 6.84
C ASP A 152 31.47 -42.51 7.54
N GLU A 153 30.87 -43.59 7.05
CA GLU A 153 30.99 -44.93 7.65
C GLU A 153 32.29 -45.65 7.27
N ASP A 154 33.07 -45.11 6.32
CA ASP A 154 34.09 -45.89 5.62
C ASP A 154 35.37 -46.13 6.43
N ASN A 155 35.53 -45.42 7.57
CA ASN A 155 36.55 -45.67 8.58
C ASN A 155 37.99 -45.71 8.02
N GLN A 156 38.27 -45.04 6.88
CA GLN A 156 39.59 -45.10 6.27
C GLN A 156 40.57 -44.11 6.93
N PRO A 157 41.76 -44.56 7.37
CA PRO A 157 42.81 -43.65 7.80
C PRO A 157 43.33 -42.84 6.61
N GLY A 158 43.23 -41.50 6.66
CA GLY A 158 43.89 -40.66 5.65
C GLY A 158 43.36 -39.23 5.51
N GLU A 159 42.04 -39.03 5.56
CA GLU A 159 41.45 -37.69 5.40
C GLU A 159 41.09 -37.05 6.74
N ASP A 160 40.53 -37.83 7.67
CA ASP A 160 40.00 -37.29 8.94
C ASP A 160 40.70 -37.85 10.20
N SER A 161 41.94 -38.32 10.08
CA SER A 161 42.70 -38.85 11.21
C SER A 161 43.81 -37.92 11.69
N GLN A 162 43.94 -37.73 12.99
CA GLN A 162 45.03 -37.00 13.62
C GLN A 162 45.79 -37.90 14.60
N ALA A 163 47.04 -38.19 14.27
CA ALA A 163 47.93 -38.95 15.13
C ALA A 163 48.43 -38.08 16.29
N GLY A 164 48.29 -38.56 17.53
CA GLY A 164 48.78 -37.87 18.70
C GLY A 164 47.99 -36.60 19.09
N ASP A 165 48.69 -35.67 19.74
CA ASP A 165 48.15 -34.40 20.26
C ASP A 165 48.11 -33.28 19.20
N GLY A 166 48.37 -33.60 17.93
CA GLY A 166 48.57 -32.63 16.85
C GLY A 166 50.00 -32.10 16.72
N SER A 167 50.89 -32.35 17.69
CA SER A 167 52.32 -32.06 17.56
C SER A 167 53.10 -33.17 16.82
N GLY A 168 52.41 -34.25 16.44
CA GLY A 168 53.01 -35.43 15.81
C GLY A 168 53.60 -36.44 16.79
N ASN A 169 53.38 -36.28 18.11
CA ASN A 169 53.75 -37.29 19.10
C ASN A 169 52.60 -38.28 19.34
N PRO A 170 52.68 -39.52 18.84
CA PRO A 170 51.59 -40.48 18.97
C PRO A 170 51.53 -41.14 20.35
N TRP A 171 52.48 -40.90 21.26
CA TRP A 171 52.57 -41.62 22.54
C TRP A 171 51.70 -41.00 23.62
N LEU A 172 51.05 -41.83 24.44
CA LEU A 172 50.35 -41.36 25.64
C LEU A 172 51.32 -40.68 26.62
N PRO A 173 50.93 -39.55 27.24
CA PRO A 173 51.73 -38.89 28.26
C PRO A 173 51.84 -39.77 29.52
N PRO A 174 52.81 -39.49 30.41
CA PRO A 174 52.92 -40.18 31.70
C PRO A 174 51.61 -40.08 32.51
N PRO A 175 51.25 -41.12 33.28
CA PRO A 175 50.04 -41.08 34.10
C PRO A 175 50.18 -40.07 35.24
N ASP A 176 49.06 -39.45 35.61
CA ASP A 176 48.96 -38.60 36.79
C ASP A 176 49.01 -39.43 38.10
N SER A 177 48.86 -38.77 39.24
CA SER A 177 48.86 -39.43 40.56
C SER A 177 47.72 -40.44 40.77
N ASN A 178 46.70 -40.43 39.90
CA ASN A 178 45.55 -41.33 39.93
C ASN A 178 45.66 -42.45 38.89
N GLY A 179 46.75 -42.50 38.11
CA GLY A 179 46.91 -43.49 37.03
C GLY A 179 46.18 -43.14 35.75
N VAL A 180 45.73 -41.89 35.59
CA VAL A 180 45.00 -41.38 34.42
C VAL A 180 45.98 -40.68 33.48
N ARG A 181 45.91 -40.99 32.18
CA ARG A 181 46.62 -40.28 31.12
C ARG A 181 45.60 -39.47 30.34
N VAL A 182 45.78 -38.15 30.27
CA VAL A 182 44.87 -37.23 29.58
C VAL A 182 45.50 -36.79 28.28
N VAL A 183 44.77 -36.94 27.17
CA VAL A 183 45.17 -36.40 25.87
C VAL A 183 44.04 -35.55 25.30
N ALA A 184 44.37 -34.40 24.75
CA ALA A 184 43.39 -33.46 24.23
C ALA A 184 43.80 -32.93 22.85
N THR A 185 42.80 -32.61 22.03
CA THR A 185 43.00 -31.95 20.76
C THR A 185 41.78 -31.11 20.37
N ASP A 186 42.00 -30.11 19.51
CA ASP A 186 40.93 -29.28 18.95
C ASP A 186 40.75 -29.66 17.48
N HIS A 187 39.50 -29.88 17.08
CA HIS A 187 39.15 -30.14 15.68
C HIS A 187 38.22 -29.04 15.16
N VAL A 188 38.52 -28.47 13.99
CA VAL A 188 37.67 -27.45 13.35
C VAL A 188 36.63 -28.15 12.49
N TYR A 189 35.38 -28.05 12.90
CA TYR A 189 34.25 -28.61 12.19
C TYR A 189 33.61 -27.56 11.26
N GLU A 190 33.43 -27.92 9.99
CA GLU A 190 32.74 -27.14 8.96
C GLU A 190 31.41 -27.80 8.61
N PRO A 191 30.32 -27.46 9.31
CA PRO A 191 29.03 -28.04 9.01
C PRO A 191 28.58 -27.71 7.59
N SER A 192 28.30 -28.75 6.82
CA SER A 192 27.85 -28.65 5.44
C SER A 192 26.35 -28.35 5.30
N SER A 193 25.60 -28.26 6.41
CA SER A 193 24.15 -28.09 6.37
C SER A 193 23.57 -27.38 7.59
N ASP A 194 22.36 -26.85 7.43
CA ASP A 194 21.54 -26.27 8.51
C ASP A 194 20.92 -27.31 9.47
N GLN A 195 21.24 -28.60 9.29
CA GLN A 195 20.76 -29.68 10.14
C GLN A 195 21.78 -29.98 11.26
N PRO A 196 21.34 -30.44 12.43
CA PRO A 196 22.24 -31.02 13.42
C PRO A 196 23.06 -32.16 12.78
N GLN A 197 24.36 -32.20 13.08
CA GLN A 197 25.25 -33.23 12.56
C GLN A 197 25.81 -34.07 13.70
N THR A 198 25.73 -35.39 13.56
CA THR A 198 26.32 -36.34 14.49
C THR A 198 27.76 -36.61 14.06
N ILE A 199 28.70 -36.27 14.94
CA ILE A 199 30.12 -36.59 14.77
C ILE A 199 30.41 -37.87 15.53
N ARG A 200 31.09 -38.80 14.87
CA ARG A 200 31.69 -39.96 15.53
C ARG A 200 33.16 -39.67 15.80
N VAL A 201 33.56 -39.79 17.06
CA VAL A 201 34.96 -39.65 17.49
C VAL A 201 35.46 -41.03 17.89
N ARG A 202 36.50 -41.49 17.22
CA ARG A 202 37.15 -42.77 17.49
C ARG A 202 38.56 -42.56 18.01
N PHE A 203 38.85 -43.17 19.14
CA PHE A 203 40.15 -43.15 19.80
C PHE A 203 40.73 -44.56 19.80
N VAL A 204 41.79 -44.77 19.04
CA VAL A 204 42.45 -46.08 18.95
C VAL A 204 43.74 -46.02 19.75
N THR A 205 43.95 -46.95 20.67
CA THR A 205 45.24 -47.16 21.35
C THR A 205 45.89 -48.47 20.90
N SER A 206 47.22 -48.48 20.75
CA SER A 206 47.97 -49.69 20.42
C SER A 206 49.16 -49.87 21.37
N SER A 207 49.18 -51.01 22.07
CA SER A 207 50.26 -51.43 22.99
C SER A 207 51.12 -52.56 22.42
N GLY A 208 51.25 -52.64 21.09
CA GLY A 208 52.03 -53.64 20.38
C GLY A 208 51.31 -54.17 19.12
N PRO A 209 51.90 -55.12 18.39
CA PRO A 209 51.36 -55.62 17.11
C PRO A 209 50.06 -56.42 17.23
N ALA A 210 49.54 -56.68 18.44
CA ALA A 210 48.42 -57.60 18.66
C ALA A 210 47.28 -57.06 19.54
N SER A 211 47.37 -55.84 20.06
CA SER A 211 46.33 -55.26 20.94
C SER A 211 46.02 -53.82 20.55
N THR A 212 45.04 -53.66 19.66
CA THR A 212 44.40 -52.38 19.38
C THR A 212 43.12 -52.27 20.19
N CYS A 213 43.03 -51.27 21.04
CA CYS A 213 41.82 -50.96 21.80
C CYS A 213 41.15 -49.74 21.19
N VAL A 214 39.85 -49.78 21.03
CA VAL A 214 39.09 -48.70 20.40
C VAL A 214 38.05 -48.21 21.40
N ALA A 215 37.99 -46.89 21.56
CA ALA A 215 36.90 -46.21 22.24
C ALA A 215 36.22 -45.28 21.25
N GLU A 216 34.89 -45.35 21.19
CA GLU A 216 34.08 -44.51 20.32
C GLU A 216 33.09 -43.71 21.14
N SER A 217 32.84 -42.49 20.71
CA SER A 217 31.81 -41.62 21.26
C SER A 217 31.14 -40.88 20.12
N GLU A 218 29.82 -40.75 20.19
CA GLU A 218 29.05 -39.97 19.23
C GLU A 218 28.49 -38.73 19.92
N PHE A 219 28.54 -37.60 19.23
CA PHE A 219 27.98 -36.34 19.72
C PHE A 219 27.25 -35.62 18.59
N THR A 220 26.05 -35.13 18.86
CA THR A 220 25.28 -34.34 17.89
C THR A 220 25.50 -32.85 18.14
N LEU A 221 26.16 -32.19 17.20
CA LEU A 221 26.31 -30.75 17.19
C LEU A 221 25.03 -30.10 16.65
N GLY A 222 24.51 -29.10 17.37
CA GLY A 222 23.48 -28.23 16.83
C GLY A 222 23.99 -27.43 15.61
N PRO A 223 23.09 -26.98 14.72
CA PRO A 223 23.48 -26.29 13.48
C PRO A 223 24.33 -25.05 13.77
N CYS A 224 25.31 -24.81 12.90
CA CYS A 224 26.16 -23.63 12.95
C CYS A 224 25.69 -22.68 11.83
N ARG A 225 24.68 -21.87 12.13
CA ARG A 225 24.08 -20.98 11.12
C ARG A 225 25.05 -19.88 10.73
N CYS A 226 25.15 -19.64 9.43
CA CYS A 226 25.79 -18.45 8.90
C CYS A 226 24.83 -17.27 9.05
N ASP A 227 25.08 -16.34 9.98
CA ASP A 227 24.34 -15.07 10.10
C ASP A 227 24.76 -14.06 9.01
N LEU A 228 24.99 -14.53 7.79
CA LEU A 228 25.31 -13.67 6.65
C LEU A 228 24.01 -13.19 6.00
N ASN A 229 23.50 -12.05 6.46
CA ASN A 229 22.37 -11.37 5.83
C ASN A 229 22.89 -10.43 4.73
N VAL A 230 22.45 -10.61 3.48
CA VAL A 230 22.80 -9.72 2.37
C VAL A 230 21.63 -8.76 2.15
N VAL A 231 21.84 -7.49 2.46
CA VAL A 231 20.85 -6.43 2.20
C VAL A 231 21.40 -5.55 1.08
N LEU A 232 20.63 -5.42 0.00
CA LEU A 232 20.95 -4.57 -1.12
C LEU A 232 20.22 -3.23 -1.00
N GLN A 233 20.91 -2.16 -1.34
CA GLN A 233 20.36 -0.81 -1.39
C GLN A 233 20.68 -0.19 -2.75
N VAL A 234 19.71 0.51 -3.33
CA VAL A 234 19.90 1.25 -4.58
C VAL A 234 20.11 2.72 -4.23
N ALA A 235 21.16 3.33 -4.78
CA ALA A 235 21.45 4.75 -4.64
C ALA A 235 21.82 5.38 -5.99
N ASP A 236 21.61 6.68 -6.15
CA ASP A 236 22.13 7.41 -7.31
C ASP A 236 23.64 7.73 -7.19
N GLN A 237 24.21 8.41 -8.19
CA GLN A 237 25.60 8.85 -8.18
C GLN A 237 25.92 9.87 -7.07
N ALA A 238 24.91 10.53 -6.49
CA ALA A 238 25.06 11.45 -5.36
C ALA A 238 24.95 10.74 -4.00
N GLY A 239 24.63 9.44 -3.99
CA GLY A 239 24.43 8.64 -2.79
C GLY A 239 23.03 8.79 -2.18
N GLN A 240 22.07 9.37 -2.90
CA GLN A 240 20.68 9.39 -2.47
C GLN A 240 20.07 8.00 -2.63
N GLU A 241 19.47 7.49 -1.56
CA GLU A 241 18.90 6.15 -1.51
C GLU A 241 17.48 6.11 -2.12
N PHE A 242 17.16 5.01 -2.79
CA PHE A 242 15.84 4.75 -3.36
C PHE A 242 15.26 3.45 -2.83
N PRO A 243 13.94 3.40 -2.53
CA PRO A 243 13.27 2.16 -2.16
C PRO A 243 13.35 1.12 -3.29
N ALA A 244 13.60 -0.14 -2.93
CA ALA A 244 13.55 -1.24 -3.89
C ALA A 244 12.12 -1.38 -4.46
N GLY A 245 12.02 -1.52 -5.78
CA GLY A 245 10.74 -1.74 -6.49
C GLY A 245 10.00 -0.47 -6.91
N GLU A 246 10.47 0.72 -6.55
CA GLU A 246 9.99 1.96 -7.17
C GLU A 246 10.66 2.19 -8.53
N CYS A 247 9.95 2.84 -9.46
CA CYS A 247 10.57 3.23 -10.72
C CYS A 247 11.55 4.39 -10.47
N LEU A 248 12.69 4.35 -11.15
CA LEU A 248 13.75 5.33 -11.04
C LEU A 248 13.85 6.15 -12.33
N PRO A 249 14.13 7.45 -12.29
CA PRO A 249 14.45 8.23 -13.49
C PRO A 249 15.53 7.54 -14.35
N PRO A 250 15.54 7.72 -15.68
CA PRO A 250 16.60 7.16 -16.52
C PRO A 250 17.98 7.76 -16.18
N ASP A 251 18.85 6.98 -15.54
CA ASP A 251 20.22 7.36 -15.16
C ASP A 251 21.07 6.13 -14.76
N ASN A 252 22.26 6.37 -14.23
CA ASN A 252 23.15 5.37 -13.66
C ASN A 252 23.00 5.29 -12.14
N TYR A 253 22.66 4.11 -11.64
CA TYR A 253 22.49 3.81 -10.23
C TYR A 253 23.60 2.90 -9.72
N MET A 254 23.80 2.92 -8.42
CA MET A 254 24.71 2.07 -7.69
C MET A 254 23.91 1.15 -6.76
N VAL A 255 24.03 -0.15 -6.94
CA VAL A 255 23.49 -1.16 -6.04
C VAL A 255 24.59 -1.57 -5.06
N GLN A 256 24.40 -1.37 -3.77
CA GLN A 256 25.42 -1.64 -2.76
C GLN A 256 24.93 -2.64 -1.70
N VAL A 257 25.85 -3.48 -1.22
CA VAL A 257 25.64 -4.36 -0.07
C VAL A 257 25.85 -3.54 1.20
N VAL A 258 24.80 -3.32 1.98
CA VAL A 258 24.85 -2.47 3.20
C VAL A 258 24.94 -3.26 4.50
N SER A 259 24.91 -4.59 4.44
CA SER A 259 25.07 -5.41 5.63
C SER A 259 26.50 -5.33 6.18
N SER A 260 26.62 -5.42 7.51
CA SER A 260 27.91 -5.40 8.20
C SER A 260 28.69 -6.68 7.92
N VAL A 261 29.44 -6.68 6.82
CA VAL A 261 30.34 -7.76 6.45
C VAL A 261 31.75 -7.47 6.95
N GLY A 262 32.39 -8.49 7.55
CA GLY A 262 33.73 -8.37 8.12
C GLY A 262 34.83 -8.33 7.06
N SER A 263 36.09 -8.28 7.50
CA SER A 263 37.25 -8.43 6.61
C SER A 263 37.26 -9.83 5.96
N ASN A 264 37.78 -9.92 4.73
CA ASN A 264 37.79 -11.12 3.86
C ASN A 264 36.45 -11.52 3.22
N THR A 265 35.64 -10.54 2.83
CA THR A 265 34.42 -10.75 2.05
C THR A 265 34.71 -10.71 0.55
N THR A 266 34.21 -11.68 -0.20
CA THR A 266 34.24 -11.67 -1.67
C THR A 266 32.84 -11.48 -2.23
N TYR A 267 32.74 -10.70 -3.31
CA TYR A 267 31.48 -10.37 -3.97
C TYR A 267 31.51 -10.88 -5.40
N SER A 268 30.41 -11.46 -5.85
CA SER A 268 30.16 -11.73 -7.26
C SER A 268 28.77 -11.22 -7.62
N TRP A 269 28.68 -10.55 -8.76
CA TRP A 269 27.48 -9.85 -9.19
C TRP A 269 26.89 -10.50 -10.44
N SER A 270 25.58 -10.36 -10.62
CA SER A 270 24.90 -10.75 -11.85
C SER A 270 23.77 -9.76 -12.17
N VAL A 271 23.49 -9.59 -13.46
CA VAL A 271 22.39 -8.77 -13.97
C VAL A 271 21.50 -9.65 -14.82
N ASN A 272 20.20 -9.71 -14.50
CA ASN A 272 19.21 -10.56 -15.16
C ASN A 272 19.66 -12.04 -15.21
N GLY A 273 20.32 -12.50 -14.14
CA GLY A 273 20.85 -13.86 -14.01
C GLY A 273 22.17 -14.12 -14.75
N VAL A 274 22.72 -13.13 -15.48
CA VAL A 274 24.02 -13.26 -16.16
C VAL A 274 25.12 -12.71 -15.26
N ALA A 275 26.10 -13.55 -14.93
CA ALA A 275 27.24 -13.15 -14.10
C ALA A 275 28.05 -12.02 -14.74
N ASP A 276 28.35 -10.99 -13.96
CA ASP A 276 29.23 -9.88 -14.34
C ASP A 276 30.53 -9.96 -13.51
N ASN A 277 31.56 -10.49 -14.15
CA ASN A 277 32.87 -10.69 -13.53
C ASN A 277 33.74 -9.42 -13.51
N SER A 278 33.26 -8.29 -14.03
CA SER A 278 34.02 -7.05 -14.07
C SER A 278 34.00 -6.27 -12.75
N GLN A 279 33.05 -6.58 -11.86
CA GLN A 279 32.86 -5.89 -10.59
C GLN A 279 33.02 -6.87 -9.42
N THR A 280 33.95 -6.56 -8.51
CA THR A 280 34.28 -7.41 -7.35
C THR A 280 34.14 -6.67 -6.01
N GLY A 281 33.70 -5.41 -6.04
CA GLY A 281 33.49 -4.59 -4.85
C GLY A 281 32.13 -4.82 -4.20
N ALA A 282 31.90 -4.16 -3.07
CA ALA A 282 30.62 -4.17 -2.35
C ALA A 282 29.51 -3.36 -3.06
N ALA A 283 29.81 -2.72 -4.19
CA ALA A 283 28.89 -1.93 -4.98
C ALA A 283 28.95 -2.33 -6.46
N PHE A 284 27.82 -2.21 -7.13
CA PHE A 284 27.61 -2.54 -8.54
C PHE A 284 26.95 -1.37 -9.28
N ASN A 285 27.60 -0.88 -10.34
CA ASN A 285 27.02 0.17 -11.19
C ASN A 285 26.08 -0.43 -12.26
N VAL A 286 24.85 0.09 -12.32
CA VAL A 286 23.83 -0.30 -13.30
C VAL A 286 23.25 0.93 -13.99
N SER A 287 23.20 0.90 -15.32
CA SER A 287 22.55 1.93 -16.13
C SER A 287 21.13 1.48 -16.47
N ILE A 288 20.14 2.36 -16.28
CA ILE A 288 18.73 2.07 -16.51
C ILE A 288 18.14 3.10 -17.47
N ALA A 289 17.57 2.62 -18.58
CA ALA A 289 16.84 3.46 -19.54
C ALA A 289 15.34 3.55 -19.17
N ALA A 290 14.63 4.51 -19.76
CA ALA A 290 13.18 4.64 -19.57
C ALA A 290 12.45 3.35 -19.99
N GLY A 291 11.63 2.80 -19.09
CA GLY A 291 10.89 1.55 -19.30
C GLY A 291 11.75 0.27 -19.28
N ASP A 292 13.05 0.37 -18.99
CA ASP A 292 13.93 -0.79 -18.83
C ASP A 292 13.79 -1.39 -17.42
N GLU A 293 13.96 -2.70 -17.28
CA GLU A 293 13.91 -3.40 -16.00
C GLU A 293 15.11 -4.34 -15.88
N LYS A 294 15.86 -4.23 -14.78
CA LYS A 294 17.01 -5.10 -14.50
C LYS A 294 16.97 -5.62 -13.08
N THR A 295 17.19 -6.92 -12.91
CA THR A 295 17.43 -7.56 -11.63
C THR A 295 18.94 -7.65 -11.39
N VAL A 296 19.44 -6.94 -10.38
CA VAL A 296 20.84 -7.01 -9.95
C VAL A 296 20.92 -7.90 -8.72
N SER A 297 21.75 -8.95 -8.78
CA SER A 297 21.95 -9.87 -7.67
C SER A 297 23.41 -9.93 -7.23
N ALA A 298 23.61 -9.99 -5.92
CA ALA A 298 24.92 -10.18 -5.30
C ALA A 298 24.98 -11.54 -4.62
N VAL A 299 26.08 -12.26 -4.84
CA VAL A 299 26.48 -13.42 -4.03
C VAL A 299 27.70 -13.02 -3.21
N VAL A 300 27.56 -13.08 -1.90
CA VAL A 300 28.55 -12.66 -0.91
C VAL A 300 29.10 -13.90 -0.22
N THR A 301 30.41 -14.07 -0.25
CA THR A 301 31.09 -15.17 0.47
C THR A 301 32.01 -14.61 1.54
N GLN A 302 31.79 -15.00 2.79
CA GLN A 302 32.58 -14.60 3.95
C GLN A 302 32.87 -15.81 4.86
N GLY A 303 34.14 -16.13 5.08
CA GLY A 303 34.53 -17.21 6.01
C GLY A 303 34.00 -18.60 5.64
N GLY A 304 33.72 -18.86 4.36
CA GLY A 304 33.10 -20.11 3.88
C GLY A 304 31.58 -20.05 3.79
N CYS A 305 30.93 -19.09 4.44
CA CYS A 305 29.50 -18.84 4.31
C CYS A 305 29.21 -18.12 2.98
N THR A 306 28.21 -18.59 2.24
CA THR A 306 27.73 -17.93 1.01
C THR A 306 26.27 -17.54 1.19
N ALA A 307 25.94 -16.28 0.90
CA ALA A 307 24.57 -15.78 0.87
C ALA A 307 24.33 -14.97 -0.39
N SER A 308 23.10 -14.96 -0.90
CA SER A 308 22.74 -14.22 -2.11
C SER A 308 21.45 -13.45 -1.93
N ASN A 309 21.38 -12.25 -2.49
CA ASN A 309 20.14 -11.49 -2.58
C ASN A 309 20.09 -10.73 -3.93
N GLY A 310 18.89 -10.31 -4.33
CA GLY A 310 18.65 -9.58 -5.57
C GLY A 310 17.71 -8.40 -5.38
N VAL A 311 17.90 -7.36 -6.19
CA VAL A 311 17.04 -6.18 -6.24
C VAL A 311 16.69 -5.85 -7.68
N THR A 312 15.42 -5.56 -7.93
CA THR A 312 14.95 -5.09 -9.22
C THR A 312 15.04 -3.57 -9.28
N VAL A 313 15.67 -3.07 -10.34
CA VAL A 313 15.83 -1.66 -10.66
C VAL A 313 15.09 -1.42 -11.98
N ALA A 314 14.04 -0.60 -11.94
CA ALA A 314 13.20 -0.31 -13.10
C ALA A 314 13.26 1.17 -13.44
N GLY A 315 13.39 1.50 -14.72
CA GLY A 315 13.37 2.88 -15.20
C GLY A 315 11.93 3.35 -15.38
N CYS A 316 11.57 4.48 -14.77
CA CYS A 316 10.30 5.12 -15.08
C CYS A 316 10.22 5.39 -16.58
N GLU A 317 9.09 5.04 -17.19
CA GLU A 317 8.81 5.47 -18.55
C GLU A 317 8.72 6.99 -18.62
N ASP A 318 9.15 7.57 -19.74
CA ASP A 318 9.02 9.00 -19.98
C ASP A 318 7.54 9.34 -20.24
N CYS A 319 6.84 9.76 -19.19
CA CYS A 319 5.44 10.18 -19.28
C CYS A 319 5.28 11.63 -19.80
N ASN A 320 6.34 12.28 -20.27
CA ASN A 320 6.21 13.61 -20.86
C ASN A 320 5.30 13.57 -22.10
N GLY A 321 4.20 14.30 -22.06
CA GLY A 321 3.16 14.30 -23.10
C GLY A 321 2.12 13.18 -22.98
N PHE A 322 2.13 12.41 -21.88
CA PHE A 322 1.05 11.49 -21.50
C PHE A 322 -0.04 12.25 -20.73
N ASP A 323 -0.78 13.11 -21.42
CA ASP A 323 -1.91 13.88 -20.87
C ASP A 323 -3.19 13.38 -21.55
N ALA A 324 -4.08 12.74 -20.80
CA ALA A 324 -5.33 12.22 -21.32
C ALA A 324 -6.26 13.39 -21.66
N ARG A 325 -6.71 13.46 -22.92
CA ARG A 325 -7.61 14.52 -23.37
C ARG A 325 -8.75 13.98 -24.21
N LEU A 326 -9.96 14.44 -23.91
CA LEU A 326 -11.18 14.05 -24.59
C LEU A 326 -11.72 15.18 -25.46
N ARG A 327 -12.37 14.80 -26.56
CA ARG A 327 -13.27 15.67 -27.33
C ARG A 327 -14.60 14.98 -27.57
N ILE A 328 -15.68 15.73 -27.64
CA ILE A 328 -17.01 15.25 -27.96
C ILE A 328 -17.34 15.63 -29.40
N LEU A 329 -17.73 14.65 -30.20
CA LEU A 329 -18.16 14.83 -31.58
C LEU A 329 -19.67 14.53 -31.71
N ASP A 330 -20.40 15.43 -32.37
CA ASP A 330 -21.79 15.18 -32.75
C ASP A 330 -21.89 14.20 -33.95
N ARG A 331 -23.12 13.85 -34.35
CA ARG A 331 -23.39 12.98 -35.51
C ARG A 331 -22.74 13.45 -36.82
N ASN A 332 -22.51 14.76 -36.98
CA ASN A 332 -21.87 15.36 -38.15
C ASN A 332 -20.35 15.49 -37.98
N ARG A 333 -19.77 14.92 -36.91
CA ARG A 333 -18.36 15.01 -36.52
C ARG A 333 -17.90 16.44 -36.22
N ARG A 334 -18.82 17.31 -35.79
CA ARG A 334 -18.46 18.63 -35.28
C ARG A 334 -18.06 18.52 -33.82
N ASP A 335 -17.01 19.21 -33.43
CA ASP A 335 -16.57 19.30 -32.04
C ASP A 335 -17.57 20.14 -31.23
N VAL A 336 -18.09 19.54 -30.17
CA VAL A 336 -19.09 20.13 -29.26
C VAL A 336 -18.63 20.05 -27.80
N THR A 337 -17.33 19.86 -27.57
CA THR A 337 -16.75 19.68 -26.22
C THR A 337 -17.06 20.85 -25.28
N ASP A 338 -17.12 22.06 -25.82
CA ASP A 338 -17.36 23.30 -25.06
C ASP A 338 -18.86 23.65 -24.91
N GLU A 339 -19.78 22.84 -25.45
CA GLU A 339 -21.22 23.09 -25.32
C GLU A 339 -21.71 22.69 -23.92
N GLU A 340 -22.36 23.61 -23.20
CA GLU A 340 -22.86 23.39 -21.82
C GLU A 340 -23.96 22.32 -21.76
N CYS A 341 -24.70 22.14 -22.85
CA CYS A 341 -25.66 21.07 -23.02
C CYS A 341 -25.73 20.63 -24.48
N LEU A 342 -26.11 19.37 -24.70
CA LEU A 342 -26.14 18.73 -26.00
C LEU A 342 -27.59 18.33 -26.37
N PRO A 343 -28.04 18.47 -27.62
CA PRO A 343 -29.36 17.95 -28.01
C PRO A 343 -29.44 16.42 -27.85
N GLN A 344 -30.66 15.87 -27.78
CA GLN A 344 -30.84 14.42 -27.82
C GLN A 344 -30.21 13.83 -29.09
N GLY A 345 -29.47 12.73 -28.96
CA GLY A 345 -28.85 12.07 -30.11
C GLY A 345 -27.63 11.22 -29.78
N ASP A 346 -26.98 10.75 -30.84
CA ASP A 346 -25.76 9.95 -30.77
C ASP A 346 -24.52 10.85 -30.84
N TYR A 347 -23.59 10.61 -29.92
CA TYR A 347 -22.31 11.31 -29.79
C TYR A 347 -21.16 10.32 -29.83
N THR A 348 -19.98 10.81 -30.21
CA THR A 348 -18.73 10.05 -30.11
C THR A 348 -17.77 10.81 -29.23
N VAL A 349 -17.39 10.23 -28.10
CA VAL A 349 -16.31 10.73 -27.26
C VAL A 349 -15.01 10.16 -27.80
N GLN A 350 -14.01 11.00 -28.06
CA GLN A 350 -12.75 10.59 -28.65
C GLN A 350 -11.56 11.02 -27.79
N ALA A 351 -10.65 10.09 -27.54
CA ALA A 351 -9.32 10.35 -27.00
C ALA A 351 -8.47 11.08 -28.05
N THR A 352 -8.03 12.29 -27.72
CA THR A 352 -7.13 13.12 -28.57
C THR A 352 -5.68 13.03 -28.14
N SER A 353 -5.46 12.63 -26.88
CA SER A 353 -4.15 12.41 -26.28
C SER A 353 -4.32 11.36 -25.17
N PRO A 354 -3.33 10.50 -24.91
CA PRO A 354 -2.04 10.38 -25.62
C PRO A 354 -2.16 9.80 -27.04
N ALA A 355 -1.36 10.31 -27.98
CA ALA A 355 -1.24 9.78 -29.35
C ALA A 355 -0.10 8.76 -29.45
N GLY A 356 -0.22 7.77 -30.34
CA GLY A 356 0.82 6.76 -30.62
C GLY A 356 0.34 5.32 -30.43
N VAL A 357 1.19 4.36 -30.81
CA VAL A 357 0.93 2.92 -30.63
C VAL A 357 1.29 2.48 -29.21
N GLY A 358 0.61 1.46 -28.68
CA GLY A 358 0.90 0.88 -27.35
C GLY A 358 0.18 1.53 -26.16
N ASN A 359 -0.74 2.47 -26.41
CA ASN A 359 -1.66 2.96 -25.38
C ASN A 359 -2.81 1.96 -25.19
N VAL A 360 -3.19 1.72 -23.94
CA VAL A 360 -4.38 0.99 -23.52
C VAL A 360 -5.40 2.02 -23.02
N PHE A 361 -6.63 1.95 -23.52
CA PHE A 361 -7.71 2.84 -23.12
C PHE A 361 -8.79 2.02 -22.42
N THR A 362 -9.11 2.41 -21.19
CA THR A 362 -10.22 1.84 -20.43
C THR A 362 -11.30 2.92 -20.32
N TRP A 363 -12.47 2.64 -20.87
CA TRP A 363 -13.60 3.55 -20.84
C TRP A 363 -14.57 3.20 -19.72
N SER A 364 -15.21 4.21 -19.14
CA SER A 364 -16.34 4.01 -18.24
C SER A 364 -17.42 5.06 -18.47
N ILE A 365 -18.67 4.62 -18.30
CA ILE A 365 -19.87 5.45 -18.39
C ILE A 365 -20.54 5.39 -17.03
N ASP A 366 -20.71 6.54 -16.38
CA ASP A 366 -21.33 6.65 -15.05
C ASP A 366 -20.65 5.75 -13.98
N ASN A 367 -19.33 5.58 -14.10
CA ASN A 367 -18.47 4.70 -13.29
C ASN A 367 -18.65 3.19 -13.54
N GLU A 368 -19.37 2.78 -14.58
CA GLU A 368 -19.41 1.40 -15.04
C GLU A 368 -18.44 1.24 -16.23
N VAL A 369 -17.52 0.29 -16.14
CA VAL A 369 -16.50 0.04 -17.18
C VAL A 369 -17.19 -0.51 -18.44
N ASP A 370 -16.88 0.09 -19.58
CA ASP A 370 -17.34 -0.40 -20.88
C ASP A 370 -16.28 -1.32 -21.51
N ASP A 371 -16.44 -2.62 -21.26
CA ASP A 371 -15.55 -3.66 -21.80
C ASP A 371 -15.60 -3.81 -23.34
N THR A 372 -16.56 -3.14 -24.00
CA THR A 372 -16.72 -3.23 -25.46
C THR A 372 -15.91 -2.16 -26.20
N ALA A 373 -15.54 -1.07 -25.51
CA ALA A 373 -14.76 0.02 -26.08
C ALA A 373 -13.26 -0.24 -25.92
N THR A 374 -12.62 -0.70 -27.00
CA THR A 374 -11.16 -0.99 -27.04
C THR A 374 -10.38 0.01 -27.90
N ASP A 375 -11.07 0.97 -28.51
CA ASP A 375 -10.48 1.96 -29.42
C ASP A 375 -10.37 3.33 -28.73
N THR A 376 -9.80 4.27 -29.45
CA THR A 376 -9.70 5.70 -29.13
C THR A 376 -11.04 6.43 -29.10
N THR A 377 -12.17 5.75 -29.35
CA THR A 377 -13.50 6.35 -29.39
C THR A 377 -14.54 5.51 -28.66
N LEU A 378 -15.47 6.18 -27.99
CA LEU A 378 -16.63 5.61 -27.33
C LEU A 378 -17.91 6.25 -27.89
N ALA A 379 -18.88 5.42 -28.29
CA ALA A 379 -20.19 5.89 -28.74
C ALA A 379 -21.14 6.05 -27.55
N ILE A 380 -21.82 7.19 -27.47
CA ILE A 380 -22.76 7.52 -26.40
C ILE A 380 -24.08 7.96 -27.00
N ALA A 381 -25.17 7.32 -26.62
CA ALA A 381 -26.51 7.79 -26.92
C ALA A 381 -27.04 8.59 -25.73
N LEU A 382 -27.47 9.82 -25.97
CA LEU A 382 -28.11 10.66 -24.97
C LEU A 382 -29.63 10.67 -25.17
N GLY A 383 -30.37 10.17 -24.18
CA GLY A 383 -31.84 10.23 -24.11
C GLY A 383 -32.36 11.52 -23.49
N ASP A 384 -33.69 11.65 -23.35
CA ASP A 384 -34.30 12.83 -22.72
C ASP A 384 -33.88 12.98 -21.25
N ASN A 385 -33.39 14.16 -20.87
CA ASN A 385 -32.86 14.48 -19.54
C ASN A 385 -31.71 13.57 -19.10
N ASP A 386 -31.06 12.88 -20.03
CA ASP A 386 -29.92 12.04 -19.73
C ASP A 386 -28.68 12.88 -19.42
N GLN A 387 -27.91 12.43 -18.45
CA GLN A 387 -26.58 12.93 -18.15
C GLN A 387 -25.66 11.74 -18.01
N ARG A 388 -24.61 11.71 -18.82
CA ARG A 388 -23.58 10.67 -18.81
C ARG A 388 -22.24 11.28 -18.45
N ILE A 389 -21.57 10.69 -17.48
CA ILE A 389 -20.17 11.00 -17.18
C ILE A 389 -19.32 9.96 -17.89
N VAL A 390 -18.57 10.40 -18.89
CA VAL A 390 -17.64 9.52 -19.61
C VAL A 390 -16.25 9.77 -19.07
N THR A 391 -15.63 8.71 -18.58
CA THR A 391 -14.26 8.75 -18.07
C THR A 391 -13.40 7.81 -18.89
N LEU A 392 -12.24 8.30 -19.28
CA LEU A 392 -11.18 7.58 -19.96
C LEU A 392 -10.00 7.46 -19.02
N GLU A 393 -9.56 6.23 -18.75
CA GLU A 393 -8.24 5.97 -18.20
C GLU A 393 -7.33 5.53 -19.35
N ALA A 394 -6.31 6.32 -19.65
CA ALA A 394 -5.27 5.98 -20.60
C ALA A 394 -4.07 5.40 -19.84
N ALA A 395 -3.50 4.30 -20.34
CA ALA A 395 -2.30 3.68 -19.80
C ALA A 395 -1.27 3.36 -20.90
N ARG A 396 0.02 3.56 -20.63
CA ARG A 396 1.15 3.06 -21.42
C ARG A 396 2.24 2.69 -20.42
N GLY A 397 2.46 1.38 -20.26
CA GLY A 397 3.29 0.80 -19.21
C GLY A 397 2.93 1.33 -17.82
N ALA A 398 3.80 2.15 -17.23
CA ALA A 398 3.62 2.75 -15.91
C ALA A 398 2.90 4.12 -15.95
N CYS A 399 2.84 4.78 -17.12
CA CYS A 399 2.13 6.04 -17.27
C CYS A 399 0.62 5.80 -17.25
N ARG A 400 -0.08 6.47 -16.34
CA ARG A 400 -1.55 6.49 -16.27
C ARG A 400 -2.03 7.92 -16.15
N ASP A 401 -3.08 8.24 -16.89
CA ASP A 401 -3.77 9.51 -16.74
C ASP A 401 -5.27 9.34 -17.02
N ILE A 402 -6.08 10.19 -16.39
CA ILE A 402 -7.53 10.09 -16.41
C ILE A 402 -8.12 11.39 -16.93
N ALA A 403 -8.96 11.27 -17.95
CA ALA A 403 -9.75 12.38 -18.47
C ALA A 403 -11.23 12.08 -18.31
N SER A 404 -12.03 13.07 -17.95
CA SER A 404 -13.48 12.94 -17.88
C SER A 404 -14.18 14.07 -18.60
N VAL A 405 -15.33 13.76 -19.17
CA VAL A 405 -16.22 14.73 -19.79
C VAL A 405 -17.66 14.40 -19.43
N VAL A 406 -18.45 15.44 -19.18
CA VAL A 406 -19.87 15.30 -18.82
C VAL A 406 -20.71 15.64 -20.04
N LEU A 407 -21.45 14.66 -20.55
CA LEU A 407 -22.45 14.87 -21.58
C LEU A 407 -23.79 15.05 -20.89
N ARG A 408 -24.40 16.23 -21.03
CA ARG A 408 -25.72 16.50 -20.47
C ARG A 408 -26.66 16.88 -21.61
N THR A 409 -27.80 16.23 -21.68
CA THR A 409 -28.83 16.69 -22.61
C THR A 409 -29.32 18.08 -22.23
N CYS A 410 -29.54 18.93 -23.23
CA CYS A 410 -30.28 20.16 -23.03
C CYS A 410 -31.65 19.76 -22.51
N ARG A 411 -31.83 19.88 -21.19
CA ARG A 411 -33.12 19.75 -20.56
C ARG A 411 -34.04 20.70 -21.31
N PRO A 412 -35.10 20.22 -22.01
CA PRO A 412 -36.16 21.12 -22.41
C PRO A 412 -36.59 21.76 -21.10
N ALA A 413 -36.54 23.08 -20.99
CA ALA A 413 -36.88 23.79 -19.75
C ALA A 413 -38.14 23.15 -19.14
N ASP A 414 -37.93 22.37 -18.10
CA ASP A 414 -38.91 21.50 -17.46
C ASP A 414 -39.08 22.11 -16.07
N ASP A 415 -39.80 23.24 -16.07
CA ASP A 415 -40.90 23.70 -15.20
C ASP A 415 -40.89 23.29 -13.71
N ARG A 416 -39.79 22.85 -13.10
CA ARG A 416 -39.72 22.48 -11.67
C ARG A 416 -38.88 23.38 -10.78
N ASP A 417 -38.23 24.41 -11.34
CA ASP A 417 -37.68 25.53 -10.54
C ASP A 417 -38.59 26.78 -10.58
N ASP A 418 -39.74 26.73 -11.28
CA ASP A 418 -40.65 27.87 -11.44
C ASP A 418 -41.56 28.13 -10.22
N ASP A 419 -41.67 27.19 -9.27
CA ASP A 419 -42.51 27.37 -8.07
C ASP A 419 -41.92 28.36 -7.05
N VAL A 420 -40.62 28.67 -7.13
CA VAL A 420 -39.96 29.71 -6.30
C VAL A 420 -39.89 31.06 -7.03
N PHE A 421 -40.22 31.11 -8.32
CA PHE A 421 -40.06 32.33 -9.14
C PHE A 421 -41.15 33.39 -8.87
N ILE A 422 -42.38 32.95 -8.61
CA ILE A 422 -43.53 33.86 -8.44
C ILE A 422 -43.41 34.74 -7.17
N PRO A 423 -43.06 34.22 -5.98
CA PRO A 423 -42.94 35.05 -4.77
C PRO A 423 -41.84 36.11 -4.90
N CYS A 424 -40.70 35.73 -5.50
CA CYS A 424 -39.55 36.62 -5.61
C CYS A 424 -39.77 37.77 -6.59
N LEU A 425 -40.40 37.49 -7.72
CA LEU A 425 -40.83 38.53 -8.66
C LEU A 425 -41.86 39.45 -8.00
N LEU A 426 -42.82 38.89 -7.24
CA LEU A 426 -43.85 39.69 -6.54
C LEU A 426 -43.23 40.66 -5.53
N PHE A 427 -42.26 40.24 -4.72
CA PHE A 427 -41.59 41.12 -3.75
C PHE A 427 -40.74 42.20 -4.44
N LYS A 428 -40.09 41.86 -5.54
CA LYS A 428 -39.38 42.83 -6.39
C LYS A 428 -40.34 43.86 -6.97
N VAL A 429 -41.50 43.43 -7.47
CA VAL A 429 -42.56 44.31 -7.97
C VAL A 429 -43.10 45.21 -6.85
N LEU A 430 -43.29 44.68 -5.64
CA LEU A 430 -43.70 45.45 -4.47
C LEU A 430 -42.68 46.55 -4.12
N ALA A 431 -41.38 46.24 -4.20
CA ALA A 431 -40.31 47.20 -3.99
C ALA A 431 -40.30 48.30 -5.07
N LEU A 432 -40.39 47.94 -6.35
CA LEU A 432 -40.51 48.91 -7.45
C LEU A 432 -41.76 49.78 -7.32
N LEU A 433 -42.86 49.20 -6.80
CA LEU A 433 -44.09 49.93 -6.50
C LEU A 433 -43.90 50.98 -5.41
N GLY A 434 -43.29 50.57 -4.29
CA GLY A 434 -42.92 51.50 -3.24
C GLY A 434 -42.03 52.63 -3.76
N LEU A 435 -41.02 52.30 -4.57
CA LEU A 435 -40.11 53.28 -5.17
C LEU A 435 -40.83 54.28 -6.08
N GLY A 436 -41.74 53.81 -6.95
CA GLY A 436 -42.54 54.67 -7.82
C GLY A 436 -43.40 55.66 -7.04
N LEU A 437 -44.02 55.22 -5.93
CA LEU A 437 -44.80 56.08 -5.06
C LEU A 437 -43.93 57.11 -4.31
N VAL A 438 -42.73 56.73 -3.88
CA VAL A 438 -41.75 57.67 -3.30
C VAL A 438 -41.37 58.74 -4.32
N PHE A 439 -41.04 58.36 -5.55
CA PHE A 439 -40.69 59.33 -6.59
C PHE A 439 -41.86 60.24 -6.96
N LEU A 440 -43.07 59.69 -7.06
CA LEU A 440 -44.26 60.47 -7.28
C LEU A 440 -44.50 61.47 -6.14
N GLY A 441 -44.40 61.02 -4.89
CA GLY A 441 -44.52 61.88 -3.71
C GLY A 441 -43.47 63.00 -3.72
N ALA A 442 -42.21 62.67 -4.03
CA ALA A 442 -41.13 63.65 -4.15
C ALA A 442 -41.40 64.67 -5.27
N VAL A 443 -41.92 64.24 -6.43
CA VAL A 443 -42.30 65.15 -7.52
C VAL A 443 -43.39 66.12 -7.07
N LEU A 444 -44.41 65.65 -6.35
CA LEU A 444 -45.49 66.51 -5.84
C LEU A 444 -45.00 67.51 -4.79
N LEU A 445 -44.02 67.12 -3.97
CA LEU A 445 -43.38 68.00 -3.00
C LEU A 445 -42.53 69.08 -3.68
N LEU A 446 -41.78 68.69 -4.72
CA LEU A 446 -40.88 69.58 -5.44
C LEU A 446 -41.59 70.45 -6.49
N CYS A 447 -42.74 69.99 -7.01
CA CYS A 447 -43.57 70.74 -7.94
C CYS A 447 -45.07 70.47 -7.70
N PRO A 448 -45.69 71.16 -6.72
CA PRO A 448 -47.12 70.98 -6.40
C PRO A 448 -48.06 71.27 -7.56
N LEU A 449 -47.61 72.05 -8.56
CA LEU A 449 -48.35 72.37 -9.78
C LEU A 449 -48.72 71.14 -10.63
N VAL A 450 -48.03 70.00 -10.43
CA VAL A 450 -48.36 68.74 -11.10
C VAL A 450 -49.74 68.22 -10.68
N ALA A 451 -50.20 68.56 -9.48
CA ALA A 451 -51.47 68.10 -8.89
C ALA A 451 -52.69 69.00 -9.19
N ALA A 452 -52.63 69.91 -10.16
CA ALA A 452 -53.77 70.76 -10.47
C ALA A 452 -55.00 69.89 -10.82
N PRO A 453 -56.19 70.15 -10.26
CA PRO A 453 -56.64 71.41 -9.68
C PRO A 453 -56.50 71.52 -8.14
N PHE A 454 -55.81 70.60 -7.46
CA PHE A 454 -55.73 70.62 -6.01
C PHE A 454 -54.97 71.86 -5.49
N PRO A 455 -55.43 72.48 -4.38
CA PRO A 455 -54.66 73.51 -3.69
C PRO A 455 -53.28 72.97 -3.28
N PRO A 456 -52.22 73.81 -3.26
CA PRO A 456 -50.86 73.37 -2.94
C PRO A 456 -50.74 72.64 -1.59
N GLU A 457 -51.54 73.01 -0.59
CA GLU A 457 -51.57 72.36 0.72
C GLU A 457 -52.05 70.91 0.63
N VAL A 458 -53.07 70.65 -0.20
CA VAL A 458 -53.60 69.31 -0.44
C VAL A 458 -52.60 68.50 -1.27
N ALA A 459 -52.00 69.11 -2.29
CA ALA A 459 -50.96 68.46 -3.11
C ALA A 459 -49.75 68.04 -2.27
N LEU A 460 -49.32 68.89 -1.33
CA LEU A 460 -48.23 68.59 -0.39
C LEU A 460 -48.61 67.46 0.57
N ALA A 461 -49.82 67.48 1.13
CA ALA A 461 -50.31 66.41 2.00
C ALA A 461 -50.37 65.05 1.27
N ILE A 462 -50.84 65.04 0.02
CA ILE A 462 -50.81 63.86 -0.86
C ILE A 462 -49.36 63.43 -1.11
N GLY A 463 -48.47 64.37 -1.44
CA GLY A 463 -47.05 64.09 -1.67
C GLY A 463 -46.35 63.44 -0.47
N ILE A 464 -46.62 63.92 0.75
CA ILE A 464 -46.12 63.31 1.99
C ILE A 464 -46.70 61.91 2.16
N GLY A 465 -48.02 61.76 2.00
CA GLY A 465 -48.70 60.46 2.16
C GLY A 465 -48.16 59.40 1.21
N LEU A 466 -47.98 59.74 -0.06
CA LEU A 466 -47.39 58.86 -1.07
C LEU A 466 -45.92 58.55 -0.78
N SER A 467 -45.15 59.52 -0.29
CA SER A 467 -43.74 59.30 0.07
C SER A 467 -43.61 58.33 1.26
N ILE A 468 -44.40 58.50 2.31
CA ILE A 468 -44.37 57.63 3.49
C ILE A 468 -44.88 56.23 3.14
N GLY A 469 -46.05 56.15 2.50
CA GLY A 469 -46.64 54.87 2.08
C GLY A 469 -45.73 54.11 1.11
N GLY A 470 -45.15 54.83 0.14
CA GLY A 470 -44.17 54.30 -0.79
C GLY A 470 -42.90 53.80 -0.09
N ALA A 471 -42.35 54.54 0.87
CA ALA A 471 -41.16 54.15 1.60
C ALA A 471 -41.40 52.88 2.44
N LEU A 472 -42.59 52.75 3.06
CA LEU A 472 -42.98 51.53 3.78
C LEU A 472 -43.09 50.33 2.84
N LEU A 473 -43.72 50.49 1.67
CA LEU A 473 -43.84 49.42 0.67
C LEU A 473 -42.48 49.03 0.07
N LEU A 474 -41.61 50.01 -0.19
CA LEU A 474 -40.24 49.79 -0.67
C LEU A 474 -39.42 49.00 0.36
N GLY A 475 -39.47 49.42 1.63
CA GLY A 475 -38.77 48.74 2.72
C GLY A 475 -39.27 47.31 2.91
N LEU A 476 -40.58 47.09 2.94
CA LEU A 476 -41.18 45.76 3.05
C LEU A 476 -40.83 44.88 1.85
N GLY A 477 -40.96 45.41 0.63
CA GLY A 477 -40.62 44.68 -0.61
C GLY A 477 -39.16 44.26 -0.65
N LEU A 478 -38.22 45.18 -0.37
CA LEU A 478 -36.79 44.87 -0.32
C LEU A 478 -36.45 43.90 0.81
N LEU A 479 -37.08 44.02 1.97
CA LEU A 479 -36.86 43.12 3.10
C LEU A 479 -37.31 41.69 2.76
N LEU A 480 -38.53 41.53 2.24
CA LEU A 480 -39.07 40.22 1.84
C LEU A 480 -38.24 39.62 0.69
N TRP A 481 -37.89 40.44 -0.30
CA TRP A 481 -37.05 40.01 -1.41
C TRP A 481 -35.66 39.55 -0.93
N PHE A 482 -35.03 40.30 -0.02
CA PHE A 482 -33.72 39.94 0.51
C PHE A 482 -33.76 38.66 1.37
N LEU A 483 -34.72 38.55 2.29
CA LEU A 483 -34.81 37.44 3.24
C LEU A 483 -35.23 36.13 2.57
N ILE A 484 -36.16 36.17 1.62
CA ILE A 484 -36.73 34.97 1.01
C ILE A 484 -35.95 34.56 -0.24
N CYS A 485 -35.48 35.53 -1.02
CA CYS A 485 -34.95 35.26 -2.37
C CYS A 485 -33.44 35.42 -2.51
N GLN A 486 -32.75 35.92 -1.47
CA GLN A 486 -31.29 36.09 -1.42
C GLN A 486 -30.70 36.59 -2.76
N PRO A 487 -31.08 37.80 -3.21
CA PRO A 487 -30.81 38.26 -4.56
C PRO A 487 -29.31 38.30 -4.85
N SER A 488 -28.95 37.79 -6.03
CA SER A 488 -27.57 37.84 -6.51
C SER A 488 -27.15 39.27 -6.86
N ALA A 489 -25.84 39.50 -7.06
CA ALA A 489 -25.33 40.79 -7.55
C ALA A 489 -25.99 41.20 -8.89
N CYS A 490 -26.33 40.21 -9.72
CA CYS A 490 -27.03 40.42 -10.98
C CYS A 490 -28.48 40.87 -10.80
N ASP A 491 -29.17 40.37 -9.76
CA ASP A 491 -30.53 40.78 -9.43
C ASP A 491 -30.58 42.21 -8.88
N TRP A 492 -29.59 42.59 -8.06
CA TRP A 492 -29.43 43.96 -7.60
C TRP A 492 -29.17 44.93 -8.75
N LEU A 493 -28.30 44.55 -9.69
CA LEU A 493 -28.03 45.35 -10.88
C LEU A 493 -29.27 45.46 -11.78
N ALA A 494 -30.07 44.39 -11.88
CA ALA A 494 -31.35 44.39 -12.57
C ALA A 494 -32.35 45.39 -11.96
N PHE A 495 -32.51 45.33 -10.63
CA PHE A 495 -33.37 46.25 -9.89
C PHE A 495 -32.90 47.71 -10.03
N LEU A 496 -31.58 47.95 -9.97
CA LEU A 496 -31.01 49.28 -10.05
C LEU A 496 -31.31 49.96 -11.39
N TRP A 497 -31.14 49.26 -12.52
CA TRP A 497 -31.42 49.88 -13.82
C TRP A 497 -32.92 50.18 -14.00
N GLN A 498 -33.80 49.30 -13.51
CA GLN A 498 -35.25 49.53 -13.52
C GLN A 498 -35.64 50.75 -12.67
N ALA A 499 -35.07 50.88 -11.47
CA ALA A 499 -35.26 52.02 -10.59
C ALA A 499 -34.84 53.35 -11.25
N LEU A 500 -33.69 53.36 -11.93
CA LEU A 500 -33.18 54.53 -12.65
C LEU A 500 -34.04 54.92 -13.86
N PHE A 501 -34.49 53.93 -14.64
CA PHE A 501 -35.41 54.17 -15.75
C PHE A 501 -36.75 54.73 -15.27
N LEU A 502 -37.32 54.13 -14.23
CA LEU A 502 -38.57 54.57 -13.62
C LEU A 502 -38.45 56.01 -13.13
N LEU A 503 -37.39 56.35 -12.40
CA LEU A 503 -37.11 57.72 -11.95
C LEU A 503 -37.04 58.69 -13.12
N GLY A 504 -36.27 58.35 -14.16
CA GLY A 504 -36.11 59.20 -15.33
C GLY A 504 -37.43 59.45 -16.06
N LEU A 505 -38.26 58.41 -16.26
CA LEU A 505 -39.55 58.54 -16.92
C LEU A 505 -40.54 59.39 -16.11
N VAL A 506 -40.62 59.19 -14.78
CA VAL A 506 -41.49 59.99 -13.90
C VAL A 506 -41.05 61.47 -13.89
N MET A 507 -39.75 61.75 -13.83
CA MET A 507 -39.22 63.11 -13.87
C MET A 507 -39.46 63.79 -15.22
N ILE A 508 -39.21 63.11 -16.35
CA ILE A 508 -39.45 63.65 -17.69
C ILE A 508 -40.95 63.96 -17.86
N TYR A 509 -41.82 63.04 -17.44
CA TYR A 509 -43.26 63.24 -17.49
C TYR A 509 -43.71 64.46 -16.68
N ALA A 510 -43.22 64.59 -15.44
CA ALA A 510 -43.50 65.75 -14.60
C ALA A 510 -42.94 67.07 -15.19
N GLY A 511 -41.80 67.00 -15.87
CA GLY A 511 -41.17 68.14 -16.55
C GLY A 511 -41.97 68.72 -17.72
N LEU A 512 -42.98 68.00 -18.22
CA LEU A 512 -43.91 68.50 -19.22
C LEU A 512 -44.94 69.49 -18.65
N CYS A 513 -45.07 69.58 -17.32
CA CYS A 513 -45.91 70.57 -16.65
C CYS A 513 -45.24 71.96 -16.65
N PRO A 514 -45.96 73.04 -17.00
CA PRO A 514 -45.47 74.40 -16.83
C PRO A 514 -45.02 74.67 -15.39
N GLY A 515 -43.78 75.15 -15.22
CA GLY A 515 -43.18 75.41 -13.91
C GLY A 515 -42.29 74.29 -13.36
N CYS A 516 -42.35 73.07 -13.92
CA CYS A 516 -41.50 71.95 -13.51
C CYS A 516 -40.43 71.59 -14.54
N SER A 517 -40.12 72.47 -15.50
CA SER A 517 -39.24 72.15 -16.65
C SER A 517 -37.83 71.71 -16.27
N TRP A 518 -37.33 72.09 -15.09
CA TRP A 518 -36.06 71.60 -14.56
C TRP A 518 -36.04 70.08 -14.36
N MET A 519 -37.20 69.42 -14.23
CA MET A 519 -37.31 67.97 -14.15
C MET A 519 -37.01 67.25 -15.47
N LEU A 520 -36.81 67.97 -16.58
CA LEU A 520 -36.23 67.39 -17.81
C LEU A 520 -34.80 66.85 -17.61
N VAL A 521 -34.15 67.20 -16.49
CA VAL A 521 -32.92 66.54 -16.01
C VAL A 521 -33.12 65.02 -15.79
N GLY A 522 -34.37 64.53 -15.76
CA GLY A 522 -34.71 63.10 -15.78
C GLY A 522 -34.09 62.29 -16.94
N VAL A 523 -33.61 62.94 -18.00
CA VAL A 523 -32.79 62.30 -19.04
C VAL A 523 -31.49 61.69 -18.46
N ILE A 524 -30.89 62.30 -17.43
CA ILE A 524 -29.66 61.80 -16.79
C ILE A 524 -29.88 60.42 -16.15
N PRO A 525 -30.86 60.21 -15.23
CA PRO A 525 -31.13 58.89 -14.69
C PRO A 525 -31.59 57.89 -15.75
N LEU A 526 -32.24 58.33 -16.83
CA LEU A 526 -32.58 57.45 -17.96
C LEU A 526 -31.33 56.93 -18.68
N ILE A 527 -30.34 57.80 -18.96
CA ILE A 527 -29.05 57.40 -19.55
C ILE A 527 -28.29 56.47 -18.58
N ALA A 528 -28.27 56.77 -17.29
CA ALA A 528 -27.66 55.92 -16.27
C ALA A 528 -28.35 54.54 -16.18
N GLY A 529 -29.68 54.52 -16.28
CA GLY A 529 -30.49 53.30 -16.40
C GLY A 529 -30.10 52.48 -17.63
N ALA A 530 -29.95 53.10 -18.79
CA ALA A 530 -29.52 52.42 -20.01
C ALA A 530 -28.09 51.87 -19.88
N GLY A 531 -27.16 52.63 -19.29
CA GLY A 531 -25.80 52.15 -19.04
C GLY A 531 -25.76 50.96 -18.08
N THR A 532 -26.55 51.00 -17.01
CA THR A 532 -26.66 49.91 -16.03
C THR A 532 -27.35 48.67 -16.62
N SER A 533 -28.34 48.81 -17.51
CA SER A 533 -28.96 47.68 -18.20
C SER A 533 -28.02 47.01 -19.20
N ILE A 534 -27.18 47.78 -19.90
CA ILE A 534 -26.11 47.24 -20.78
C ILE A 534 -25.05 46.52 -19.94
N ALA A 535 -24.62 47.12 -18.82
CA ALA A 535 -23.65 46.49 -17.91
C ALA A 535 -24.20 45.18 -17.33
N TRP A 536 -25.49 45.16 -16.98
CA TRP A 536 -26.19 43.94 -16.57
C TRP A 536 -26.23 42.89 -17.67
N GLY A 537 -26.61 43.25 -18.89
CA GLY A 537 -26.62 42.32 -20.03
C GLY A 537 -25.25 41.69 -20.30
N ARG A 538 -24.17 42.47 -20.16
CA ARG A 538 -22.80 41.99 -20.37
C ARG A 538 -22.28 41.10 -19.23
N ASN A 539 -22.46 41.54 -17.99
CA ASN A 539 -21.89 40.87 -16.82
C ASN A 539 -22.69 39.64 -16.40
N CYS A 540 -24.00 39.67 -16.61
CA CYS A 540 -24.92 38.65 -16.09
C CYS A 540 -25.47 37.73 -17.18
N ARG A 541 -25.19 38.03 -18.47
CA ARG A 541 -25.62 37.26 -19.65
C ARG A 541 -27.03 36.66 -19.49
N PRO A 542 -28.04 37.50 -19.18
CA PRO A 542 -29.38 37.02 -18.93
C PRO A 542 -29.93 36.32 -20.17
N THR A 543 -30.72 35.26 -19.97
CA THR A 543 -31.43 34.63 -21.07
C THR A 543 -32.34 35.66 -21.75
N PRO A 544 -32.63 35.52 -23.06
CA PRO A 544 -33.53 36.42 -23.76
C PRO A 544 -34.89 36.56 -23.07
N CYS A 545 -35.41 35.46 -22.50
CA CYS A 545 -36.65 35.47 -21.75
C CYS A 545 -36.55 36.28 -20.45
N ARG A 546 -35.48 36.09 -19.66
CA ARG A 546 -35.29 36.89 -18.44
C ARG A 546 -35.17 38.38 -18.75
N MET A 547 -34.42 38.75 -19.78
CA MET A 547 -34.32 40.15 -20.22
C MET A 547 -35.70 40.72 -20.55
N LEU A 548 -36.50 39.96 -21.27
CA LEU A 548 -37.82 40.38 -21.73
C LEU A 548 -38.84 40.49 -20.57
N THR A 549 -38.84 39.55 -19.63
CA THR A 549 -39.67 39.62 -18.41
C THR A 549 -39.36 40.84 -17.55
N GLU A 550 -38.08 41.21 -17.44
CA GLU A 550 -37.66 42.41 -16.69
C GLU A 550 -38.12 43.71 -17.36
N TRP A 551 -38.14 43.75 -18.69
CA TRP A 551 -38.70 44.87 -19.45
C TRP A 551 -40.23 44.95 -19.33
N ILE A 552 -40.94 43.82 -19.42
CA ILE A 552 -42.39 43.76 -19.22
C ILE A 552 -42.74 44.28 -17.82
N THR A 553 -41.99 43.84 -16.80
CA THR A 553 -42.22 44.24 -15.40
C THR A 553 -42.08 45.76 -15.24
N LEU A 554 -41.01 46.34 -15.79
CA LEU A 554 -40.78 47.80 -15.77
C LEU A 554 -41.91 48.55 -16.47
N PHE A 555 -42.25 48.19 -17.71
CA PHE A 555 -43.24 48.94 -18.48
C PHE A 555 -44.67 48.77 -17.99
N THR A 556 -45.03 47.58 -17.50
CA THR A 556 -46.33 47.35 -16.83
C THR A 556 -46.46 48.29 -15.63
N PHE A 557 -45.38 48.44 -14.86
CA PHE A 557 -45.37 49.33 -13.72
C PHE A 557 -45.40 50.82 -14.09
N VAL A 558 -44.58 51.24 -15.05
CA VAL A 558 -44.59 52.63 -15.56
C VAL A 558 -45.99 53.03 -16.03
N VAL A 559 -46.68 52.14 -16.77
CA VAL A 559 -48.08 52.41 -17.18
C VAL A 559 -48.99 52.57 -16.00
N ASN A 560 -48.93 51.68 -15.01
CA ASN A 560 -49.81 51.78 -13.84
C ASN A 560 -49.56 53.07 -13.05
N VAL A 561 -48.30 53.46 -12.84
CA VAL A 561 -47.98 54.72 -12.13
C VAL A 561 -48.43 55.94 -12.93
N VAL A 562 -48.14 55.99 -14.23
CA VAL A 562 -48.54 57.11 -15.10
C VAL A 562 -50.05 57.18 -15.22
N ALA A 563 -50.75 56.06 -15.36
CA ALA A 563 -52.20 56.00 -15.42
C ALA A 563 -52.85 56.44 -14.09
N ILE A 564 -52.28 56.05 -12.94
CA ILE A 564 -52.74 56.54 -11.63
C ILE A 564 -52.49 58.04 -11.50
N LEU A 565 -51.31 58.53 -11.92
CA LEU A 565 -50.98 59.96 -12.01
C LEU A 565 -52.03 60.72 -12.84
N GLU A 566 -52.39 60.19 -14.00
CA GLU A 566 -53.36 60.80 -14.90
C GLU A 566 -54.79 60.74 -14.35
N MET A 567 -55.19 59.61 -13.75
CA MET A 567 -56.55 59.39 -13.23
C MET A 567 -56.81 60.12 -11.90
N VAL A 568 -55.84 60.16 -10.99
CA VAL A 568 -56.02 60.69 -9.63
C VAL A 568 -55.66 62.16 -9.53
N LEU A 569 -54.65 62.63 -10.28
CA LEU A 569 -54.10 63.98 -10.12
C LEU A 569 -54.49 64.93 -11.25
N ALA A 570 -55.41 64.54 -12.14
CA ALA A 570 -55.95 65.33 -13.25
C ALA A 570 -54.84 66.11 -13.99
N ALA A 571 -53.79 65.38 -14.35
CA ALA A 571 -52.45 65.90 -14.58
C ALA A 571 -52.42 67.15 -15.46
N CYS A 572 -51.63 68.13 -14.99
CA CYS A 572 -51.24 69.32 -15.72
C CYS A 572 -50.73 69.04 -17.16
N VAL A 573 -50.18 67.85 -17.44
CA VAL A 573 -49.80 67.41 -18.79
C VAL A 573 -51.00 67.23 -19.72
N ILE A 574 -52.09 66.61 -19.27
CA ILE A 574 -53.30 66.41 -20.09
C ILE A 574 -53.96 67.76 -20.40
N THR A 575 -54.03 68.64 -19.41
CA THR A 575 -54.67 69.96 -19.57
C THR A 575 -53.81 70.93 -20.39
N SER A 576 -52.49 70.90 -20.24
CA SER A 576 -51.59 71.80 -20.97
C SER A 576 -51.16 71.28 -22.35
N ARG A 577 -51.05 69.96 -22.54
CA ARG A 577 -50.54 69.31 -23.76
C ARG A 577 -51.24 67.95 -24.03
N PRO A 578 -52.53 67.95 -24.37
CA PRO A 578 -53.30 66.71 -24.56
C PRO A 578 -52.70 65.79 -25.64
N ILE A 579 -52.16 66.37 -26.71
CA ILE A 579 -51.51 65.60 -27.79
C ILE A 579 -50.27 64.86 -27.27
N ALA A 580 -49.48 65.47 -26.39
CA ALA A 580 -48.28 64.84 -25.85
C ALA A 580 -48.63 63.65 -24.94
N SER A 581 -49.68 63.77 -24.11
CA SER A 581 -50.18 62.66 -23.28
C SER A 581 -50.72 61.52 -24.14
N ILE A 582 -51.50 61.80 -25.20
CA ILE A 582 -51.99 60.76 -26.12
C ILE A 582 -50.83 60.02 -26.81
N ILE A 583 -49.85 60.75 -27.34
CA ILE A 583 -48.67 60.15 -27.98
C ILE A 583 -47.90 59.29 -26.97
N TRP A 584 -47.73 59.78 -25.74
CA TRP A 584 -47.04 59.05 -24.67
C TRP A 584 -47.77 57.75 -24.31
N GLY A 585 -49.09 57.80 -24.11
CA GLY A 585 -49.92 56.62 -23.84
C GLY A 585 -49.87 55.59 -24.97
N LEU A 586 -49.98 56.04 -26.24
CA LEU A 586 -49.86 55.16 -27.40
C LEU A 586 -48.48 54.52 -27.53
N MET A 587 -47.42 55.30 -27.28
CA MET A 587 -46.04 54.80 -27.32
C MET A 587 -45.84 53.69 -26.28
N ILE A 588 -46.28 53.90 -25.03
CA ILE A 588 -46.09 52.88 -24.00
C ILE A 588 -46.96 51.64 -24.29
N ALA A 589 -48.21 51.82 -24.71
CA ALA A 589 -49.08 50.70 -25.09
C ALA A 589 -48.49 49.88 -26.26
N ALA A 590 -47.90 50.54 -27.26
CA ALA A 590 -47.24 49.87 -28.38
C ALA A 590 -45.99 49.10 -27.92
N VAL A 591 -45.17 49.68 -27.04
CA VAL A 591 -43.99 48.99 -26.48
C VAL A 591 -44.41 47.78 -25.65
N GLN A 592 -45.45 47.90 -24.81
CA GLN A 592 -45.98 46.76 -24.05
C GLN A 592 -46.51 45.66 -24.98
N ALA A 593 -47.33 45.99 -25.97
CA ALA A 593 -47.85 45.01 -26.91
C ALA A 593 -46.73 44.30 -27.67
N TRP A 594 -45.69 45.04 -28.08
CA TRP A 594 -44.50 44.47 -28.70
C TRP A 594 -43.73 43.54 -27.76
N LEU A 595 -43.50 43.95 -26.51
CA LEU A 595 -42.84 43.11 -25.51
C LEU A 595 -43.60 41.81 -25.27
N TRP A 596 -44.92 41.86 -25.08
CA TRP A 596 -45.75 40.66 -24.91
C TRP A 596 -45.77 39.75 -26.15
N PHE A 597 -45.82 40.34 -27.34
CA PHE A 597 -45.73 39.60 -28.60
C PHE A 597 -44.39 38.87 -28.73
N GLU A 598 -43.28 39.55 -28.46
CA GLU A 598 -41.93 38.98 -28.53
C GLU A 598 -41.73 37.91 -27.43
N ALA A 599 -42.32 38.10 -26.24
CA ALA A 599 -42.35 37.10 -25.18
C ALA A 599 -42.99 35.80 -25.65
N ASN A 600 -44.15 35.92 -26.31
CA ASN A 600 -44.90 34.80 -26.83
C ASN A 600 -44.16 34.13 -27.99
N GLN A 601 -43.58 34.90 -28.91
CA GLN A 601 -42.81 34.37 -30.03
C GLN A 601 -41.59 33.56 -29.58
N ARG A 602 -40.96 33.94 -28.46
CA ARG A 602 -39.82 33.25 -27.85
C ARG A 602 -40.22 32.18 -26.83
N ASN A 603 -41.52 31.89 -26.69
CA ASN A 603 -42.07 30.95 -25.70
C ASN A 603 -41.62 31.26 -24.25
N CYS A 604 -41.43 32.54 -23.92
CA CYS A 604 -41.06 32.97 -22.58
C CYS A 604 -42.24 32.98 -21.60
N ILE A 605 -43.46 32.84 -22.12
CA ILE A 605 -44.70 32.82 -21.36
C ILE A 605 -45.37 31.49 -21.70
N ARG A 606 -45.06 30.44 -20.93
CA ARG A 606 -45.88 29.24 -20.92
C ARG A 606 -47.09 29.53 -20.01
N THR A 607 -48.28 29.30 -20.55
CA THR A 607 -49.54 29.28 -19.78
C THR A 607 -49.66 28.02 -18.96
#